data_AF-A0A9P6TIX6-F1
#
_entry.id   AF-A0A9P6TIX6-F1
#
_cell.length_a   1.000
_cell.length_b   1.000
_cell.length_c   1.000
_cell.angle_alpha   90.00
_cell.angle_beta   90.00
_cell.angle_gamma   90.00
#
_symmetry.space_group_name_H-M   'P 1'
#
loop_
_entity.id
_entity.type
_entity.pdbx_description
1 polymer ?
#
loop_
_entity_poly.entity_id
_entity_poly.type
_entity_poly.pdbx_seq_one_letter_code
_entity_poly.pdbx_strand_id
1 'polypeptide(L)'
;MRLRQWLAILVALIGYGSVSASGKEPENAASGTAHIEFDPAFLDMNGAPAGHVDLSLFEQRSYIPPGRYRADVTINNEPVGTYDINLVRQADANDQADTVPCVTRALLHDWGLDLQSSTLAQATAGSTSSCIELVRLLPNVRVEFDPDQQSLALRVSQAAMRRVPRGYIDPARWDHGDTLLMLNYSIDGRHSQSYRDHAANARSPMGLAWIRAGLNTGGWRLRSAFNAQTGNARALQFNGAYAQHDVAPIRGRITVGQASTSGEIFDSTDFTGVRIASDNAMLPDSQQSYAPTIQGIARTHATVTVRQRGFIIHQASVSPGPFVIDDLYGSATGDLEVTVTEADGSETRFGYPFTILPVFVRTGGLRYSAAFGAYRRTVTAPYSAKQHGQQVCRWI
;
A
#
# COMPACT_ATOMS: atom_id res chain seq x y z
N MET A 1 56.03 19.44 21.89
CA MET A 1 56.96 20.38 21.23
C MET A 1 56.12 21.36 20.41
N ARG A 2 56.00 22.62 20.89
CA ARG A 2 55.42 23.83 20.25
C ARG A 2 53.96 23.78 19.76
N LEU A 3 53.16 24.84 19.74
CA LEU A 3 52.96 26.12 20.44
C LEU A 3 51.77 26.78 19.70
N ARG A 4 50.97 27.63 20.39
CA ARG A 4 50.00 28.64 19.85
C ARG A 4 48.61 28.10 19.44
N GLN A 5 47.48 28.79 19.65
CA GLN A 5 47.22 30.17 20.12
C GLN A 5 45.74 30.31 20.58
N TRP A 6 45.53 30.92 21.74
CA TRP A 6 44.53 31.93 22.13
C TRP A 6 43.18 32.06 21.39
N LEU A 7 42.07 32.01 22.15
CA LEU A 7 41.20 33.19 22.33
C LEU A 7 40.35 33.07 23.62
N ALA A 8 40.38 34.14 24.41
CA ALA A 8 39.62 34.32 25.64
C ALA A 8 38.24 34.93 25.34
N ILE A 9 37.19 34.43 26.01
CA ILE A 9 35.92 35.18 26.16
C ILE A 9 35.52 35.13 27.63
N LEU A 10 35.57 36.32 28.22
CA LEU A 10 35.05 36.70 29.52
C LEU A 10 33.51 36.62 29.46
N VAL A 11 32.87 35.83 30.31
CA VAL A 11 31.42 35.94 30.56
C VAL A 11 31.21 36.23 32.03
N ALA A 12 30.55 37.36 32.26
CA ALA A 12 30.26 37.95 33.56
C ALA A 12 29.36 37.04 34.42
N LEU A 13 29.78 36.85 35.66
CA LEU A 13 28.94 36.37 36.77
C LEU A 13 27.88 37.43 37.09
N ILE A 14 26.65 37.20 36.63
CA ILE A 14 25.47 37.89 37.16
C ILE A 14 24.88 36.97 38.22
N GLY A 15 25.08 37.35 39.49
CA GLY A 15 24.39 36.73 40.62
C GLY A 15 22.91 37.05 40.54
N TYR A 16 22.09 36.02 40.30
CA TYR A 16 20.66 36.08 40.59
C TYR A 16 20.47 35.76 42.07
N GLY A 17 20.22 36.79 42.87
CA GLY A 17 19.71 36.64 44.22
C GLY A 17 18.28 36.14 44.17
N SER A 18 18.03 35.00 44.79
CA SER A 18 16.70 34.45 45.01
C SER A 18 15.95 35.32 46.02
N VAL A 19 14.96 36.09 45.55
CA VAL A 19 13.92 36.66 46.43
C VAL A 19 12.76 35.67 46.46
N SER A 20 12.62 34.97 47.57
CA SER A 20 11.42 34.21 47.90
C SER A 20 10.27 35.16 48.17
N ALA A 21 9.35 35.29 47.22
CA ALA A 21 8.03 35.83 47.49
C ALA A 21 7.11 34.66 47.90
N SER A 22 6.91 34.51 49.21
CA SER A 22 5.88 33.63 49.78
C SER A 22 4.52 34.30 49.59
N GLY A 23 3.88 34.04 48.45
CA GLY A 23 2.47 34.31 48.24
C GLY A 23 1.70 33.04 48.60
N LYS A 24 0.93 33.08 49.70
CA LYS A 24 -0.04 32.02 50.01
C LYS A 24 -1.11 32.02 48.91
N GLU A 25 -1.10 30.96 48.11
CA GLU A 25 -2.17 30.61 47.19
C GLU A 25 -3.38 30.17 48.03
N PRO A 26 -4.59 30.73 47.85
CA PRO A 26 -5.76 30.22 48.52
C PRO A 26 -6.11 28.85 47.90
N GLU A 27 -5.87 27.82 48.69
CA GLU A 27 -6.36 26.47 48.53
C GLU A 27 -7.91 26.46 48.56
N ASN A 28 -8.51 25.69 47.65
CA ASN A 28 -9.95 25.47 47.40
C ASN A 28 -10.71 26.49 46.53
N ALA A 29 -10.53 26.37 45.21
CA ALA A 29 -11.64 26.53 44.28
C ALA A 29 -12.16 25.13 43.92
N ALA A 30 -13.26 24.73 44.54
CA ALA A 30 -14.07 23.63 44.04
C ALA A 30 -14.41 23.90 42.56
N SER A 31 -14.21 22.89 41.71
CA SER A 31 -14.59 22.90 40.30
C SER A 31 -16.11 22.94 40.16
N GLY A 32 -16.72 24.08 40.46
CA GLY A 32 -17.98 24.49 39.85
C GLY A 32 -17.63 24.99 38.45
N THR A 33 -18.23 24.40 37.43
CA THR A 33 -18.23 24.97 36.08
C THR A 33 -18.68 26.43 36.19
N ALA A 34 -17.74 27.37 36.09
CA ALA A 34 -18.06 28.78 36.03
C ALA A 34 -18.92 29.00 34.78
N HIS A 35 -20.19 29.32 35.00
CA HIS A 35 -21.08 29.77 33.94
C HIS A 35 -20.47 31.06 33.39
N ILE A 36 -20.08 31.04 32.12
CA ILE A 36 -19.59 32.23 31.43
C ILE A 36 -20.84 32.96 30.96
N GLU A 37 -20.96 34.26 31.26
CA GLU A 37 -22.10 35.08 30.84
C GLU A 37 -21.54 36.30 30.12
N PHE A 38 -22.11 36.65 28.96
CA PHE A 38 -21.70 37.83 28.20
C PHE A 38 -22.75 38.92 28.34
N ASP A 39 -22.32 40.10 28.77
CA ASP A 39 -23.20 41.27 28.84
C ASP A 39 -23.40 41.87 27.44
N PRO A 40 -24.62 41.81 26.85
CA PRO A 40 -24.90 42.32 25.52
C PRO A 40 -24.76 43.84 25.41
N ALA A 41 -24.71 44.58 26.54
CA ALA A 41 -24.50 46.02 26.54
C ALA A 41 -23.13 46.45 25.98
N PHE A 42 -22.15 45.53 25.94
CA PHE A 42 -20.83 45.79 25.36
C PHE A 42 -20.75 45.56 23.84
N LEU A 43 -21.83 45.10 23.20
CA LEU A 43 -21.89 44.97 21.74
C LEU A 43 -22.28 46.31 21.10
N ASP A 44 -21.30 47.02 20.54
CA ASP A 44 -21.54 48.20 19.73
C ASP A 44 -22.09 47.80 18.35
N MET A 45 -23.40 47.96 18.15
CA MET A 45 -24.10 47.65 16.91
C MET A 45 -24.35 48.88 16.03
N ASN A 46 -23.38 49.81 15.91
CA ASN A 46 -23.45 50.97 15.02
C ASN A 46 -24.79 51.75 15.12
N GLY A 47 -25.26 51.98 16.35
CA GLY A 47 -26.46 52.77 16.62
C GLY A 47 -27.80 52.01 16.62
N ALA A 48 -27.80 50.68 16.44
CA ALA A 48 -28.97 49.86 16.76
C ALA A 48 -29.06 49.65 18.29
N PRO A 49 -30.25 49.74 18.91
CA PRO A 49 -30.40 49.41 20.32
C PRO A 49 -29.95 47.97 20.55
N ALA A 50 -29.09 47.74 21.55
CA ALA A 50 -28.58 46.43 22.00
C ALA A 50 -29.69 45.58 22.66
N GLY A 51 -30.85 45.49 22.03
CA GLY A 51 -31.99 44.75 22.52
C GLY A 51 -31.78 43.25 22.31
N HIS A 52 -31.74 42.51 23.42
CA HIS A 52 -31.94 41.06 23.50
C HIS A 52 -31.21 40.24 22.42
N VAL A 53 -29.91 40.50 22.24
CA VAL A 53 -29.06 39.57 21.49
C VAL A 53 -28.84 38.35 22.39
N ASP A 54 -29.32 37.19 21.94
CA ASP A 54 -29.13 35.93 22.65
C ASP A 54 -27.67 35.49 22.50
N LEU A 55 -26.89 35.68 23.57
CA LEU A 55 -25.49 35.29 23.65
C LEU A 55 -25.27 33.92 24.31
N SER A 56 -26.35 33.22 24.68
CA SER A 56 -26.29 31.91 25.35
C SER A 56 -25.49 30.87 24.55
N LEU A 57 -25.42 31.04 23.23
CA LEU A 57 -24.61 30.21 22.32
C LEU A 57 -23.10 30.39 22.50
N PHE A 58 -22.64 31.57 22.94
CA PHE A 58 -21.22 31.88 23.17
C PHE A 58 -20.80 31.62 24.61
N GLU A 59 -21.76 31.54 25.52
CA GLU A 59 -21.59 31.24 26.95
C GLU A 59 -21.20 29.78 27.22
N GLN A 60 -21.40 28.91 26.22
CA GLN A 60 -20.94 27.53 26.23
C GLN A 60 -19.50 27.44 25.74
N ARG A 61 -18.61 26.87 26.57
CA ARG A 61 -17.24 26.59 26.15
C ARG A 61 -17.24 25.67 24.94
N SER A 62 -16.52 26.08 23.90
CA SER A 62 -16.32 25.30 22.67
C SER A 62 -17.60 24.94 21.91
N TYR A 63 -18.66 25.76 22.03
CA TYR A 63 -19.86 25.55 21.24
C TYR A 63 -19.61 25.78 19.75
N ILE A 64 -19.97 24.79 18.95
CA ILE A 64 -19.92 24.86 17.49
C ILE A 64 -21.36 24.74 16.99
N PRO A 65 -21.86 25.70 16.20
CA PRO A 65 -23.20 25.58 15.61
C PRO A 65 -23.30 24.34 14.71
N PRO A 66 -24.42 23.60 14.73
CA PRO A 66 -24.65 22.53 13.77
C PRO A 66 -24.80 23.10 12.36
N GLY A 67 -24.21 22.44 11.37
CA GLY A 67 -24.17 22.94 10.01
C GLY A 67 -23.12 22.24 9.15
N ARG A 68 -22.97 22.71 7.91
CA ARG A 68 -21.95 22.21 6.99
C ARG A 68 -20.72 23.08 7.05
N TYR A 69 -19.57 22.45 7.30
CA TYR A 69 -18.27 23.08 7.40
C TYR A 69 -17.34 22.43 6.40
N ARG A 70 -16.66 23.25 5.59
CA ARG A 70 -15.58 22.77 4.74
C ARG A 70 -14.32 22.68 5.58
N ALA A 71 -13.71 21.50 5.66
CA ALA A 71 -12.62 21.25 6.57
C ALA A 71 -11.51 20.38 5.97
N ASP A 72 -10.27 20.68 6.34
CA ASP A 72 -9.12 19.85 6.04
C ASP A 72 -9.05 18.68 7.03
N VAL A 73 -9.08 17.46 6.49
CA VAL A 73 -9.14 16.23 7.28
C VAL A 73 -7.75 15.61 7.39
N THR A 74 -7.33 15.35 8.63
CA THR A 74 -6.11 14.59 8.94
C THR A 74 -6.45 13.31 9.68
N ILE A 75 -5.83 12.19 9.29
CA ILE A 75 -5.99 10.89 9.95
C ILE A 75 -4.63 10.48 10.50
N ASN A 76 -4.50 10.31 11.82
CA ASN A 76 -3.23 10.01 12.48
C ASN A 76 -2.11 11.01 12.10
N ASN A 77 -2.46 12.30 11.98
CA ASN A 77 -1.62 13.42 11.54
C ASN A 77 -1.21 13.41 10.06
N GLU A 78 -1.71 12.49 9.24
CA GLU A 78 -1.52 12.48 7.78
C GLU A 78 -2.69 13.20 7.09
N PRO A 79 -2.44 14.15 6.17
CA PRO A 79 -3.51 14.83 5.45
C PRO A 79 -4.17 13.89 4.44
N VAL A 80 -5.50 13.82 4.47
CA VAL A 80 -6.30 12.98 3.57
C VAL A 80 -7.02 13.80 2.51
N GLY A 81 -7.32 15.06 2.80
CA GLY A 81 -7.91 16.01 1.86
C GLY A 81 -8.93 16.92 2.51
N THR A 82 -9.60 17.74 1.69
CA THR A 82 -10.62 18.70 2.14
C THR A 82 -12.02 18.16 1.85
N TYR A 83 -12.90 18.17 2.85
CA TYR A 83 -14.25 17.61 2.77
C TYR A 83 -15.29 18.57 3.33
N ASP A 84 -16.53 18.48 2.84
CA ASP A 84 -17.68 19.14 3.47
C ASP A 84 -18.24 18.22 4.56
N ILE A 85 -17.99 18.59 5.83
CA ILE A 85 -18.39 17.85 7.02
C ILE A 85 -19.66 18.46 7.60
N ASN A 86 -20.68 17.63 7.81
CA ASN A 86 -21.90 18.06 8.47
C ASN A 86 -21.77 17.84 9.98
N LEU A 87 -21.85 18.89 10.77
CA LEU A 87 -21.91 18.82 12.22
C LEU A 87 -23.36 18.71 12.69
N VAL A 88 -23.63 17.75 13.56
CA VAL A 88 -24.98 17.46 14.09
C VAL A 88 -24.97 17.51 15.61
N ARG A 89 -26.09 17.94 16.21
CA ARG A 89 -26.26 17.82 17.66
C ARG A 89 -26.50 16.37 18.04
N GLN A 90 -25.72 15.89 18.99
CA GLN A 90 -25.89 14.58 19.59
C GLN A 90 -25.90 14.76 21.11
N ALA A 91 -26.94 14.22 21.76
CA ALA A 91 -27.00 14.23 23.22
C ALA A 91 -25.91 13.30 23.77
N ASP A 92 -25.09 13.80 24.69
CA ASP A 92 -24.19 12.96 25.47
C ASP A 92 -24.96 12.15 26.54
N ALA A 93 -24.25 11.31 27.30
CA ALA A 93 -24.85 10.49 28.36
C ALA A 93 -25.43 11.32 29.54
N ASN A 94 -25.15 12.63 29.60
CA ASN A 94 -25.60 13.58 30.62
C ASN A 94 -26.63 14.58 30.08
N ASP A 95 -27.19 14.35 28.89
CA ASP A 95 -28.18 15.21 28.23
C ASP A 95 -27.64 16.62 27.87
N GLN A 96 -26.31 16.79 27.84
CA GLN A 96 -25.65 17.95 27.26
C GLN A 96 -25.44 17.67 25.77
N ALA A 97 -26.13 18.44 24.93
CA ALA A 97 -26.04 18.30 23.48
C ALA A 97 -24.70 18.86 22.98
N ASP A 98 -23.76 17.99 22.65
CA ASP A 98 -22.52 18.38 21.97
C ASP A 98 -22.70 18.33 20.45
N THR A 99 -21.96 19.16 19.74
CA THR A 99 -21.98 19.21 18.28
C THR A 99 -20.86 18.34 17.74
N VAL A 100 -21.22 17.20 17.14
CA VAL A 100 -20.27 16.20 16.66
C VAL A 100 -20.25 16.11 15.13
N PRO A 101 -19.10 15.79 14.51
CA PRO A 101 -19.02 15.48 13.09
C PRO A 101 -19.85 14.26 12.71
N CYS A 102 -20.79 14.42 11.79
CA CYS A 102 -21.52 13.33 11.18
C CYS A 102 -20.60 12.61 10.18
N VAL A 103 -19.98 11.52 10.64
CA VAL A 103 -19.14 10.70 9.78
C VAL A 103 -19.96 9.62 9.10
N THR A 104 -19.99 9.63 7.77
CA THR A 104 -20.74 8.66 6.96
C THR A 104 -19.87 7.48 6.52
N ARG A 105 -20.49 6.39 6.07
CA ARG A 105 -19.77 5.24 5.52
C ARG A 105 -18.87 5.61 4.33
N ALA A 106 -19.32 6.53 3.48
CA ALA A 106 -18.55 7.02 2.35
C ALA A 106 -17.29 7.75 2.81
N LEU A 107 -17.42 8.67 3.78
CA LEU A 107 -16.28 9.37 4.36
C LEU A 107 -15.28 8.38 4.99
N LEU A 108 -15.76 7.37 5.73
CA LEU A 108 -14.88 6.35 6.30
C LEU A 108 -14.11 5.55 5.25
N HIS A 109 -14.75 5.22 4.13
CA HIS A 109 -14.08 4.53 3.01
C HIS A 109 -12.97 5.40 2.41
N ASP A 110 -13.26 6.68 2.20
CA ASP A 110 -12.34 7.63 1.57
C ASP A 110 -11.18 8.01 2.50
N TRP A 111 -11.46 8.08 3.82
CA TRP A 111 -10.45 8.21 4.87
C TRP A 111 -9.62 6.95 5.09
N GLY A 112 -9.96 5.86 4.38
CA GLY A 112 -9.17 4.64 4.38
C GLY A 112 -9.35 3.79 5.63
N LEU A 113 -10.50 3.81 6.29
CA LEU A 113 -10.83 2.84 7.36
C LEU A 113 -11.23 1.49 6.78
N ASP A 114 -10.93 0.42 7.51
CA ASP A 114 -11.31 -0.94 7.12
C ASP A 114 -12.77 -1.25 7.47
N LEU A 115 -13.66 -0.98 6.51
CA LEU A 115 -15.10 -1.24 6.61
C LEU A 115 -15.47 -2.73 6.64
N GLN A 116 -14.52 -3.63 6.36
CA GLN A 116 -14.74 -5.09 6.38
C GLN A 116 -14.46 -5.69 7.77
N SER A 117 -13.88 -4.91 8.69
CA SER A 117 -13.73 -5.32 10.09
C SER A 117 -15.10 -5.59 10.73
N SER A 118 -15.22 -6.63 11.55
CA SER A 118 -16.50 -7.08 12.11
C SER A 118 -17.24 -6.00 12.91
N THR A 119 -16.51 -5.05 13.50
CA THR A 119 -17.04 -3.91 14.27
C THR A 119 -17.64 -2.84 13.37
N LEU A 120 -16.91 -2.40 12.33
CA LEU A 120 -17.38 -1.37 11.40
C LEU A 120 -18.39 -1.92 10.39
N ALA A 121 -18.29 -3.19 9.99
CA ALA A 121 -19.22 -3.82 9.05
C ALA A 121 -20.65 -3.84 9.60
N GLN A 122 -20.83 -4.12 10.89
CA GLN A 122 -22.16 -4.12 11.54
C GLN A 122 -22.71 -2.70 11.69
N ALA A 123 -21.87 -1.74 12.12
CA ALA A 123 -22.28 -0.35 12.28
C ALA A 123 -22.59 0.37 10.96
N THR A 124 -21.97 -0.07 9.86
CA THR A 124 -22.13 0.51 8.53
C THR A 124 -23.13 -0.25 7.65
N ALA A 125 -23.80 -1.26 8.19
CA ALA A 125 -24.79 -2.08 7.47
C ALA A 125 -26.10 -1.33 7.13
N GLY A 126 -26.31 -0.14 7.71
CA GLY A 126 -27.42 0.77 7.39
C GLY A 126 -27.16 1.66 6.15
N SER A 127 -28.07 2.62 5.91
CA SER A 127 -27.96 3.62 4.85
C SER A 127 -26.57 4.26 4.80
N THR A 128 -26.03 4.48 3.59
CA THR A 128 -24.76 5.19 3.38
C THR A 128 -24.74 6.61 3.95
N SER A 129 -25.92 7.17 4.25
CA SER A 129 -26.11 8.54 4.74
C SER A 129 -26.27 8.67 6.26
N SER A 130 -26.27 7.58 7.04
CA SER A 130 -26.40 7.67 8.49
C SER A 130 -25.09 8.12 9.15
N CYS A 131 -25.18 9.00 10.16
CA CYS A 131 -24.04 9.39 10.98
C CYS A 131 -23.59 8.21 11.85
N ILE A 132 -22.29 7.92 11.84
CA ILE A 132 -21.67 6.82 12.57
C ILE A 132 -20.92 7.38 13.78
N GLU A 133 -21.27 6.89 14.96
CA GLU A 133 -20.64 7.29 16.22
C GLU A 133 -19.33 6.51 16.46
N LEU A 134 -18.24 6.98 15.85
CA LEU A 134 -16.93 6.31 15.88
C LEU A 134 -16.37 6.07 17.29
N VAL A 135 -16.51 7.05 18.18
CA VAL A 135 -15.96 7.02 19.55
C VAL A 135 -16.54 5.86 20.36
N ARG A 136 -17.80 5.50 20.10
CA ARG A 136 -18.48 4.39 20.78
C ARG A 136 -18.14 3.02 20.19
N LEU A 137 -17.84 2.98 18.88
CA LEU A 137 -17.64 1.74 18.14
C LEU A 137 -16.21 1.21 18.21
N LEU A 138 -15.23 2.11 18.31
CA LEU A 138 -13.82 1.76 18.26
C LEU A 138 -13.11 2.24 19.53
N PRO A 139 -12.36 1.37 20.23
CA PRO A 139 -11.59 1.79 21.39
C PRO A 139 -10.47 2.76 20.97
N ASN A 140 -10.19 3.73 21.83
CA ASN A 140 -9.12 4.73 21.66
C ASN A 140 -9.23 5.59 20.39
N VAL A 141 -10.45 5.84 19.89
CA VAL A 141 -10.68 6.78 18.79
C VAL A 141 -10.93 8.19 19.34
N ARG A 142 -10.31 9.18 18.71
CA ARG A 142 -10.58 10.60 18.98
C ARG A 142 -10.92 11.31 17.68
N VAL A 143 -11.99 12.08 17.73
CA VAL A 143 -12.46 12.94 16.63
C VAL A 143 -12.44 14.36 17.20
N GLU A 144 -11.59 15.22 16.69
CA GLU A 144 -11.43 16.60 17.15
C GLU A 144 -11.65 17.54 15.96
N PHE A 145 -12.67 18.39 16.05
CA PHE A 145 -12.96 19.41 15.04
C PHE A 145 -12.57 20.79 15.57
N ASP A 146 -11.74 21.50 14.83
CA ASP A 146 -11.32 22.87 15.12
C ASP A 146 -11.99 23.81 14.10
N PRO A 147 -12.98 24.62 14.53
CA PRO A 147 -13.69 25.53 13.64
C PRO A 147 -12.83 26.73 13.21
N ASP A 148 -11.87 27.17 14.04
CA ASP A 148 -11.02 28.32 13.77
C ASP A 148 -9.99 27.98 12.68
N GLN A 149 -9.46 26.75 12.71
CA GLN A 149 -8.54 26.23 11.70
C GLN A 149 -9.25 25.53 10.54
N GLN A 150 -10.57 25.37 10.60
CA GLN A 150 -11.35 24.57 9.66
C GLN A 150 -10.72 23.18 9.44
N SER A 151 -10.38 22.50 10.54
CA SER A 151 -9.68 21.22 10.48
C SER A 151 -10.40 20.14 11.28
N LEU A 152 -10.35 18.90 10.77
CA LEU A 152 -10.86 17.72 11.44
C LEU A 152 -9.73 16.71 11.62
N ALA A 153 -9.34 16.46 12.87
CA ALA A 153 -8.34 15.47 13.21
C ALA A 153 -9.02 14.17 13.71
N LEU A 154 -8.77 13.07 13.02
CA LEU A 154 -9.18 11.72 13.44
C LEU A 154 -7.95 10.94 13.88
N ARG A 155 -7.95 10.46 15.12
CA ARG A 155 -6.94 9.53 15.64
C ARG A 155 -7.58 8.16 15.82
N VAL A 156 -7.07 7.17 15.09
CA VAL A 156 -7.58 5.79 15.05
C VAL A 156 -6.42 4.82 15.08
N SER A 157 -6.62 3.64 15.68
CA SER A 157 -5.59 2.60 15.67
C SER A 157 -5.31 2.13 14.23
N GLN A 158 -4.06 1.80 13.92
CA GLN A 158 -3.69 1.28 12.59
C GLN A 158 -4.48 0.00 12.24
N ALA A 159 -4.89 -0.78 13.23
CA ALA A 159 -5.71 -1.97 13.04
C ALA A 159 -7.12 -1.68 12.48
N ALA A 160 -7.67 -0.47 12.71
CA ALA A 160 -8.95 -0.03 12.15
C ALA A 160 -8.81 0.62 10.75
N MET A 161 -7.59 0.84 10.29
CA MET A 161 -7.29 1.40 8.97
C MET A 161 -7.20 0.29 7.92
N ARG A 162 -7.72 0.56 6.72
CA ARG A 162 -7.48 -0.26 5.53
C ARG A 162 -5.98 -0.28 5.27
N ARG A 163 -5.43 -1.48 5.24
CA ARG A 163 -4.02 -1.68 4.95
C ARG A 163 -3.79 -1.48 3.46
N VAL A 164 -3.24 -0.32 3.11
CA VAL A 164 -2.78 -0.03 1.76
C VAL A 164 -1.27 -0.31 1.74
N PRO A 165 -0.81 -1.38 1.09
CA PRO A 165 0.62 -1.69 1.03
C PRO A 165 1.39 -0.57 0.36
N ARG A 166 2.65 -0.36 0.75
CA ARG A 166 3.52 0.61 0.07
C ARG A 166 3.62 0.27 -1.41
N GLY A 167 3.47 1.30 -2.24
CA GLY A 167 3.46 1.16 -3.70
C GLY A 167 2.17 0.60 -4.28
N TYR A 168 1.08 0.52 -3.50
CA TYR A 168 -0.21 0.12 -4.04
C TYR A 168 -0.76 1.14 -5.05
N ILE A 169 -1.25 0.61 -6.17
CA ILE A 169 -1.91 1.37 -7.22
C ILE A 169 -3.26 0.72 -7.47
N ASP A 170 -4.33 1.50 -7.41
CA ASP A 170 -5.68 1.05 -7.73
C ASP A 170 -5.73 0.50 -9.17
N PRO A 171 -6.20 -0.75 -9.39
CA PRO A 171 -6.36 -1.30 -10.73
C PRO A 171 -7.23 -0.48 -11.68
N ALA A 172 -8.14 0.35 -11.18
CA ALA A 172 -8.91 1.29 -12.01
C ALA A 172 -8.03 2.35 -12.69
N ARG A 173 -6.81 2.56 -12.20
CA ARG A 173 -5.81 3.47 -12.79
C ARG A 173 -4.82 2.77 -13.73
N TRP A 174 -4.94 1.46 -13.93
CA TRP A 174 -4.03 0.73 -14.81
C TRP A 174 -4.33 1.04 -16.27
N ASP A 175 -3.30 1.49 -17.00
CA ASP A 175 -3.39 1.71 -18.43
C ASP A 175 -3.07 0.41 -19.19
N HIS A 176 -3.97 0.04 -20.11
CA HIS A 176 -3.80 -1.12 -20.99
C HIS A 176 -2.91 -0.84 -22.21
N GLY A 177 -2.57 0.43 -22.42
CA GLY A 177 -1.79 0.93 -23.54
C GLY A 177 -2.58 1.02 -24.84
N ASP A 178 -1.97 1.67 -25.83
CA ASP A 178 -2.56 1.87 -27.15
C ASP A 178 -2.46 0.63 -28.05
N THR A 179 -3.23 0.67 -29.14
CA THR A 179 -3.12 -0.35 -30.19
C THR A 179 -1.80 -0.18 -30.95
N LEU A 180 -0.96 -1.23 -30.94
CA LEU A 180 0.38 -1.19 -31.52
C LEU A 180 0.75 -2.52 -32.18
N LEU A 181 1.30 -2.44 -33.41
CA LEU A 181 1.94 -3.56 -34.09
C LEU A 181 3.47 -3.49 -33.88
N MET A 182 4.08 -4.62 -33.55
CA MET A 182 5.51 -4.72 -33.22
C MET A 182 6.16 -5.87 -34.00
N LEU A 183 7.37 -5.63 -34.50
CA LEU A 183 8.23 -6.64 -35.11
C LEU A 183 9.64 -6.50 -34.53
N ASN A 184 10.14 -7.57 -33.91
CA ASN A 184 11.50 -7.65 -33.39
C ASN A 184 12.22 -8.79 -34.12
N TYR A 185 13.43 -8.53 -34.63
CA TYR A 185 14.23 -9.51 -35.33
C TYR A 185 15.70 -9.47 -34.90
N SER A 186 16.33 -10.65 -34.84
CA SER A 186 17.78 -10.82 -34.70
C SER A 186 18.27 -11.73 -35.81
N ILE A 187 19.35 -11.37 -36.48
CA ILE A 187 19.92 -12.16 -37.58
C ILE A 187 21.42 -12.30 -37.33
N ASP A 188 21.88 -13.54 -37.30
CA ASP A 188 23.25 -13.92 -37.02
C ASP A 188 23.81 -14.76 -38.17
N GLY A 189 24.98 -14.37 -38.68
CA GLY A 189 25.67 -15.06 -39.76
C GLY A 189 27.03 -15.55 -39.33
N ARG A 190 27.35 -16.82 -39.62
CA ARG A 190 28.69 -17.39 -39.41
C ARG A 190 29.21 -17.97 -40.71
N HIS A 191 30.48 -17.73 -40.97
CA HIS A 191 31.18 -18.32 -42.10
C HIS A 191 32.35 -19.13 -41.56
N SER A 192 32.39 -20.43 -41.84
CA SER A 192 33.54 -21.28 -41.52
C SER A 192 34.27 -21.71 -42.79
N GLN A 193 35.59 -21.63 -42.73
CA GLN A 193 36.50 -22.12 -43.75
C GLN A 193 37.43 -23.12 -43.08
N SER A 194 37.43 -24.36 -43.54
CA SER A 194 38.41 -25.36 -43.08
C SER A 194 39.44 -25.58 -44.17
N TYR A 195 40.72 -25.37 -43.84
CA TYR A 195 41.84 -25.75 -44.69
C TYR A 195 42.23 -27.18 -44.36
N ARG A 196 42.08 -28.10 -45.33
CA ARG A 196 42.67 -29.45 -45.25
C ARG A 196 43.68 -29.56 -46.38
N ASP A 197 44.91 -29.90 -46.03
CA ASP A 197 45.93 -30.22 -47.01
C ASP A 197 45.38 -31.32 -47.94
N HIS A 198 45.26 -30.95 -49.21
CA HIS A 198 44.87 -31.82 -50.35
C HIS A 198 43.36 -32.01 -50.61
N ALA A 199 42.46 -31.24 -50.01
CA ALA A 199 41.04 -31.21 -50.40
C ALA A 199 40.52 -29.78 -50.60
N ALA A 200 39.62 -29.60 -51.59
CA ALA A 200 39.02 -28.30 -51.92
C ALA A 200 38.46 -27.59 -50.68
N ASN A 201 38.71 -26.27 -50.59
CA ASN A 201 38.27 -25.41 -49.49
C ASN A 201 36.78 -25.61 -49.17
N ALA A 202 36.45 -26.29 -48.07
CA ALA A 202 35.08 -26.44 -47.63
C ALA A 202 34.63 -25.14 -46.95
N ARG A 203 33.69 -24.44 -47.60
CA ARG A 203 33.04 -23.24 -47.09
C ARG A 203 31.65 -23.60 -46.61
N SER A 204 31.33 -23.33 -45.34
CA SER A 204 30.01 -23.58 -44.76
C SER A 204 29.43 -22.29 -44.19
N PRO A 205 28.76 -21.46 -45.02
CA PRO A 205 28.01 -20.33 -44.51
C PRO A 205 26.77 -20.84 -43.75
N MET A 206 26.51 -20.26 -42.59
CA MET A 206 25.36 -20.55 -41.76
C MET A 206 24.71 -19.24 -41.33
N GLY A 207 23.39 -19.19 -41.39
CA GLY A 207 22.60 -18.04 -40.99
C GLY A 207 21.51 -18.49 -40.04
N LEU A 208 21.25 -17.69 -39.01
CA LEU A 208 20.18 -17.89 -38.04
C LEU A 208 19.41 -16.58 -37.94
N ALA A 209 18.09 -16.68 -37.84
CA ALA A 209 17.23 -15.54 -37.65
C ALA A 209 16.15 -15.88 -36.62
N TRP A 210 15.90 -14.97 -35.69
CA TRP A 210 14.78 -15.02 -34.76
C TRP A 210 13.87 -13.84 -35.07
N ILE A 211 12.58 -14.12 -35.28
CA ILE A 211 11.58 -13.12 -35.61
C ILE A 211 10.44 -13.24 -34.60
N ARG A 212 10.10 -12.14 -33.93
CA ARG A 212 8.98 -12.03 -33.00
C ARG A 212 8.04 -10.94 -33.49
N ALA A 213 6.81 -11.32 -33.82
CA ALA A 213 5.75 -10.39 -34.16
C ALA A 213 4.79 -10.25 -32.97
N GLY A 214 4.21 -9.07 -32.79
CA GLY A 214 3.21 -8.84 -31.76
C GLY A 214 2.21 -7.77 -32.13
N LEU A 215 1.01 -7.90 -31.60
CA LEU A 215 -0.06 -6.90 -31.68
C LEU A 215 -0.60 -6.68 -30.27
N ASN A 216 -0.70 -5.42 -29.86
CA ASN A 216 -1.42 -5.00 -28.67
C ASN A 216 -2.71 -4.32 -29.11
N THR A 217 -3.85 -4.68 -28.52
CA THR A 217 -5.12 -3.98 -28.77
C THR A 217 -6.14 -4.31 -27.69
N GLY A 218 -6.84 -3.31 -27.14
CA GLY A 218 -7.88 -3.52 -26.13
C GLY A 218 -7.43 -4.34 -24.91
N GLY A 219 -6.20 -4.14 -24.43
CA GLY A 219 -5.60 -4.91 -23.35
C GLY A 219 -5.17 -6.34 -23.70
N TRP A 220 -5.42 -6.81 -24.93
CA TRP A 220 -4.91 -8.09 -25.43
C TRP A 220 -3.52 -7.92 -26.03
N ARG A 221 -2.64 -8.88 -25.73
CA ARG A 221 -1.27 -8.96 -26.23
C ARG A 221 -1.10 -10.25 -27.01
N LEU A 222 -1.14 -10.15 -28.33
CA LEU A 222 -0.88 -11.25 -29.25
C LEU A 222 0.61 -11.32 -29.54
N ARG A 223 1.20 -12.50 -29.45
CA ARG A 223 2.63 -12.73 -29.68
C ARG A 223 2.80 -13.95 -30.56
N SER A 224 3.76 -13.89 -31.48
CA SER A 224 4.13 -14.97 -32.38
C SER A 224 5.64 -15.01 -32.56
N ALA A 225 6.22 -16.20 -32.65
CA ALA A 225 7.66 -16.37 -32.82
C ALA A 225 8.00 -17.35 -33.96
N PHE A 226 9.01 -17.01 -34.73
CA PHE A 226 9.57 -17.79 -35.82
C PHE A 226 11.09 -17.84 -35.70
N ASN A 227 11.68 -18.98 -36.06
CA ASN A 227 13.11 -19.13 -36.26
C ASN A 227 13.36 -19.47 -37.73
N ALA A 228 14.37 -18.88 -38.34
CA ALA A 228 14.86 -19.24 -39.66
C ALA A 228 16.32 -19.67 -39.55
N GLN A 229 16.69 -20.72 -40.28
CA GLN A 229 18.06 -21.20 -40.39
C GLN A 229 18.42 -21.40 -41.86
N THR A 230 19.64 -21.02 -42.23
CA THR A 230 20.23 -21.23 -43.55
C THR A 230 21.62 -21.87 -43.42
N GLY A 231 22.04 -22.64 -44.42
CA GLY A 231 23.34 -23.32 -44.48
C GLY A 231 23.18 -24.63 -45.25
N ASN A 232 23.66 -25.74 -44.69
CA ASN A 232 23.48 -27.08 -45.28
C ASN A 232 21.99 -27.49 -45.36
N ALA A 233 21.14 -26.94 -44.49
CA ALA A 233 19.70 -27.05 -44.56
C ALA A 233 19.06 -25.66 -44.41
N ARG A 234 17.95 -25.44 -45.11
CA ARG A 234 17.10 -24.25 -44.94
C ARG A 234 15.85 -24.66 -44.20
N ALA A 235 15.58 -24.01 -43.08
CA ALA A 235 14.41 -24.29 -42.27
C ALA A 235 13.77 -22.97 -41.82
N LEU A 236 12.46 -22.88 -41.96
CA LEU A 236 11.64 -21.88 -41.27
C LEU A 236 10.75 -22.63 -40.30
N GLN A 237 10.90 -22.34 -39.01
CA GLN A 237 10.16 -22.97 -37.93
C GLN A 237 9.27 -21.95 -37.26
N PHE A 238 7.98 -22.29 -37.15
CA PHE A 238 7.04 -21.58 -36.31
C PHE A 238 7.12 -22.14 -34.89
N ASN A 239 7.42 -21.29 -33.91
CA ASN A 239 7.59 -21.71 -32.51
C ASN A 239 6.27 -21.66 -31.74
N GLY A 240 5.41 -20.72 -32.14
CA GLY A 240 4.03 -20.68 -31.71
C GLY A 240 3.47 -19.27 -31.63
N ALA A 241 2.17 -19.21 -31.36
CA ALA A 241 1.45 -17.97 -31.11
C ALA A 241 0.48 -18.11 -29.94
N TYR A 242 0.33 -17.04 -29.19
CA TYR A 242 -0.62 -16.93 -28.09
C TYR A 242 -1.14 -15.50 -27.96
N ALA A 243 -2.29 -15.36 -27.31
CA ALA A 243 -2.87 -14.10 -26.86
C ALA A 243 -2.91 -14.09 -25.33
N GLN A 244 -2.60 -12.95 -24.72
CA GLN A 244 -2.64 -12.77 -23.27
C GLN A 244 -3.46 -11.55 -22.90
N HIS A 245 -4.18 -11.65 -21.79
CA HIS A 245 -4.93 -10.54 -21.19
C HIS A 245 -4.80 -10.58 -19.67
N ASP A 246 -4.54 -9.41 -19.09
CA ASP A 246 -4.42 -9.23 -17.64
C ASP A 246 -5.80 -8.95 -17.05
N VAL A 247 -6.19 -9.66 -15.99
CA VAL A 247 -7.51 -9.58 -15.36
C VAL A 247 -7.34 -9.16 -13.90
N ALA A 248 -7.54 -7.87 -13.65
CA ALA A 248 -7.32 -7.25 -12.34
C ALA A 248 -8.11 -7.89 -11.18
N PRO A 249 -9.42 -8.21 -11.29
CA PRO A 249 -10.19 -8.77 -10.18
C PRO A 249 -9.63 -10.08 -9.61
N ILE A 250 -8.98 -10.88 -10.46
CA ILE A 250 -8.34 -12.15 -10.05
C ILE A 250 -6.83 -12.02 -9.86
N ARG A 251 -6.26 -10.81 -10.04
CA ARG A 251 -4.81 -10.53 -10.02
C ARG A 251 -4.02 -11.56 -10.85
N GLY A 252 -4.55 -11.86 -12.03
CA GLY A 252 -4.05 -12.95 -12.86
C GLY A 252 -4.07 -12.63 -14.33
N ARG A 253 -3.39 -13.47 -15.10
CA ARG A 253 -3.29 -13.40 -16.55
C ARG A 253 -3.95 -14.61 -17.18
N ILE A 254 -4.80 -14.35 -18.17
CA ILE A 254 -5.34 -15.36 -19.08
C ILE A 254 -4.41 -15.45 -20.28
N THR A 255 -4.02 -16.66 -20.65
CA THR A 255 -3.23 -16.98 -21.85
C THR A 255 -4.03 -17.96 -22.71
N VAL A 256 -4.21 -17.65 -23.99
CA VAL A 256 -4.90 -18.51 -24.97
C VAL A 256 -3.99 -18.77 -26.15
N GLY A 257 -3.84 -20.03 -26.57
CA GLY A 257 -3.00 -20.45 -27.67
C GLY A 257 -1.88 -21.39 -27.23
N GLN A 258 -0.70 -21.26 -27.85
CA GLN A 258 0.46 -22.12 -27.60
C GLN A 258 1.35 -21.53 -26.52
N ALA A 259 1.42 -22.20 -25.36
CA ALA A 259 2.16 -21.73 -24.19
C ALA A 259 2.72 -22.91 -23.37
N SER A 260 3.46 -22.61 -22.32
CA SER A 260 4.02 -23.58 -21.37
C SER A 260 3.55 -23.30 -19.95
N THR A 261 3.53 -24.32 -19.10
CA THR A 261 3.27 -24.18 -17.65
C THR A 261 4.51 -23.64 -16.92
N SER A 262 4.34 -23.11 -15.70
CA SER A 262 5.40 -22.35 -14.99
C SER A 262 6.63 -23.16 -14.59
N GLY A 263 6.51 -24.47 -14.38
CA GLY A 263 7.64 -25.28 -13.93
C GLY A 263 7.93 -25.23 -12.42
N GLU A 264 7.14 -24.49 -11.62
CA GLU A 264 7.52 -24.18 -10.23
C GLU A 264 7.36 -25.35 -9.25
N ILE A 265 6.31 -26.15 -9.44
CA ILE A 265 6.02 -27.33 -8.60
C ILE A 265 6.23 -28.63 -9.40
N PHE A 266 5.88 -28.61 -10.69
CA PHE A 266 6.01 -29.74 -11.61
C PHE A 266 6.77 -29.30 -12.86
N ASP A 267 7.31 -30.26 -13.61
CA ASP A 267 8.00 -29.97 -14.87
C ASP A 267 7.14 -29.13 -15.83
N SER A 268 7.78 -28.11 -16.42
CA SER A 268 7.14 -27.26 -17.41
C SER A 268 6.70 -28.10 -18.61
N THR A 269 5.47 -27.89 -19.03
CA THR A 269 4.82 -28.67 -20.08
C THR A 269 4.26 -27.73 -21.13
N ASP A 270 4.64 -27.93 -22.38
CA ASP A 270 4.11 -27.23 -23.55
C ASP A 270 2.67 -27.72 -23.86
N PHE A 271 1.76 -26.78 -24.10
CA PHE A 271 0.37 -27.08 -24.44
C PHE A 271 -0.20 -26.07 -25.45
N THR A 272 -1.29 -26.47 -26.10
CA THR A 272 -2.16 -25.58 -26.88
C THR A 272 -3.53 -25.54 -26.21
N GLY A 273 -3.93 -24.39 -25.69
CA GLY A 273 -5.18 -24.26 -24.95
C GLY A 273 -5.29 -22.95 -24.18
N VAL A 274 -5.86 -23.00 -22.99
CA VAL A 274 -6.11 -21.86 -22.11
C VAL A 274 -5.37 -22.06 -20.79
N ARG A 275 -4.76 -21.00 -20.27
CA ARG A 275 -4.17 -20.97 -18.93
C ARG A 275 -4.59 -19.71 -18.20
N ILE A 276 -4.96 -19.86 -16.94
CA ILE A 276 -5.29 -18.77 -16.02
C ILE A 276 -4.32 -18.91 -14.85
N ALA A 277 -3.53 -17.89 -14.58
CA ALA A 277 -2.57 -17.92 -13.49
C ALA A 277 -2.44 -16.57 -12.82
N SER A 278 -2.21 -16.56 -11.51
CA SER A 278 -1.84 -15.35 -10.77
C SER A 278 -0.54 -14.76 -11.33
N ASP A 279 -0.44 -13.43 -11.39
CA ASP A 279 0.79 -12.72 -11.77
C ASP A 279 1.30 -11.88 -10.60
N ASN A 280 2.52 -12.17 -10.12
CA ASN A 280 3.11 -11.44 -9.01
C ASN A 280 3.38 -9.97 -9.36
N ALA A 281 3.59 -9.63 -10.64
CA ALA A 281 3.82 -8.25 -11.07
C ALA A 281 2.58 -7.34 -10.90
N MET A 282 1.40 -7.94 -10.65
CA MET A 282 0.17 -7.21 -10.30
C MET A 282 0.10 -6.84 -8.82
N LEU A 283 1.00 -7.34 -7.97
CA LEU A 283 1.09 -6.99 -6.56
C LEU A 283 2.01 -5.79 -6.37
N PRO A 284 1.76 -4.95 -5.35
CA PRO A 284 2.70 -3.92 -4.94
C PRO A 284 4.07 -4.52 -4.63
N ASP A 285 5.15 -3.78 -4.90
CA ASP A 285 6.53 -4.28 -4.73
C ASP A 285 6.81 -4.82 -3.32
N SER A 286 6.20 -4.21 -2.29
CA SER A 286 6.26 -4.65 -0.88
C SER A 286 5.62 -6.02 -0.61
N GLN A 287 4.86 -6.57 -1.57
CA GLN A 287 4.13 -7.84 -1.45
C GLN A 287 4.56 -8.91 -2.48
N GLN A 288 5.44 -8.60 -3.44
CA GLN A 288 5.83 -9.55 -4.49
C GLN A 288 6.66 -10.73 -3.98
N SER A 289 7.36 -10.52 -2.87
CA SER A 289 8.25 -11.51 -2.25
C SER A 289 7.72 -11.89 -0.86
N TYR A 290 8.01 -13.12 -0.44
CA TYR A 290 7.70 -13.56 0.92
C TYR A 290 8.47 -12.71 1.94
N ALA A 291 7.73 -12.18 2.91
CA ALA A 291 8.25 -11.56 4.12
C ALA A 291 7.29 -11.92 5.27
N PRO A 292 7.79 -12.10 6.49
CA PRO A 292 6.95 -12.48 7.61
C PRO A 292 6.12 -11.27 8.05
N THR A 293 4.94 -11.54 8.60
CA THR A 293 4.12 -10.51 9.24
C THR A 293 4.59 -10.31 10.67
N ILE A 294 5.06 -9.12 11.03
CA ILE A 294 5.45 -8.79 12.40
C ILE A 294 4.22 -8.27 13.13
N GLN A 295 3.96 -8.80 14.32
CA GLN A 295 2.85 -8.38 15.17
C GLN A 295 3.38 -8.01 16.56
N GLY A 296 2.83 -6.97 17.16
CA GLY A 296 3.22 -6.52 18.49
C GLY A 296 2.20 -5.59 19.11
N ILE A 297 2.49 -5.09 20.31
CA ILE A 297 1.67 -4.10 21.01
C ILE A 297 2.59 -2.97 21.44
N ALA A 298 2.23 -1.73 21.11
CA ALA A 298 2.88 -0.52 21.59
C ALA A 298 2.07 0.04 22.77
N ARG A 299 2.74 0.44 23.86
CA ARG A 299 2.07 1.06 25.02
C ARG A 299 1.78 2.54 24.76
N THR A 300 2.63 3.19 23.98
CA THR A 300 2.57 4.62 23.67
C THR A 300 2.72 4.85 22.16
N HIS A 301 2.86 6.11 21.73
CA HIS A 301 3.27 6.42 20.37
C HIS A 301 4.72 5.95 20.18
N ALA A 302 4.89 4.82 19.50
CA ALA A 302 6.16 4.14 19.41
C ALA A 302 6.73 4.20 17.99
N THR A 303 8.04 4.06 17.89
CA THR A 303 8.74 3.82 16.62
C THR A 303 9.17 2.36 16.56
N VAL A 304 8.65 1.63 15.57
CA VAL A 304 9.04 0.25 15.31
C VAL A 304 10.14 0.25 14.26
N THR A 305 11.30 -0.29 14.62
CA THR A 305 12.46 -0.44 13.74
C THR A 305 12.74 -1.91 13.52
N VAL A 306 12.78 -2.33 12.25
CA VAL A 306 13.14 -3.70 11.86
C VAL A 306 14.52 -3.69 11.24
N ARG A 307 15.42 -4.49 11.80
CA ARG A 307 16.78 -4.67 11.33
C ARG A 307 17.00 -6.07 10.81
N GLN A 308 17.89 -6.20 9.84
CA GLN A 308 18.42 -7.47 9.41
C GLN A 308 19.92 -7.34 9.19
N ARG A 309 20.69 -8.24 9.81
CA ARG A 309 22.17 -8.18 9.79
C ARG A 309 22.72 -6.80 10.20
N GLY A 310 22.06 -6.14 11.15
CA GLY A 310 22.41 -4.81 11.65
C GLY A 310 21.92 -3.62 10.81
N PHE A 311 21.40 -3.83 9.60
CA PHE A 311 20.86 -2.76 8.76
C PHE A 311 19.37 -2.56 9.00
N ILE A 312 18.93 -1.31 9.09
CA ILE A 312 17.50 -0.97 9.18
C ILE A 312 16.86 -1.22 7.81
N ILE A 313 15.91 -2.16 7.75
CA ILE A 313 15.18 -2.50 6.52
C ILE A 313 13.76 -1.91 6.52
N HIS A 314 13.24 -1.54 7.70
CA HIS A 314 11.94 -0.91 7.85
C HIS A 314 11.89 -0.07 9.13
N GLN A 315 11.20 1.06 9.06
CA GLN A 315 10.93 1.91 10.20
C GLN A 315 9.56 2.57 10.01
N ALA A 316 8.71 2.49 11.04
CA ALA A 316 7.38 3.08 11.03
C ALA A 316 6.99 3.58 12.42
N SER A 317 6.25 4.69 12.49
CA SER A 317 5.62 5.15 13.72
C SER A 317 4.25 4.48 13.85
N VAL A 318 3.93 3.99 15.04
CA VAL A 318 2.66 3.31 15.35
C VAL A 318 1.96 3.98 16.52
N SER A 319 0.64 4.06 16.45
CA SER A 319 -0.19 4.56 17.56
C SER A 319 -0.23 3.56 18.72
N PRO A 320 -0.57 4.00 19.96
CA PRO A 320 -0.75 3.11 21.09
C PRO A 320 -1.76 1.98 20.80
N GLY A 321 -1.39 0.75 21.14
CA GLY A 321 -2.19 -0.46 20.92
C GLY A 321 -1.51 -1.52 20.06
N PRO A 322 -2.25 -2.57 19.67
CA PRO A 322 -1.74 -3.61 18.77
C PRO A 322 -1.38 -3.04 17.39
N PHE A 323 -0.24 -3.46 16.84
CA PHE A 323 0.22 -3.09 15.50
C PHE A 323 0.63 -4.34 14.70
N VAL A 324 0.56 -4.20 13.37
CA VAL A 324 0.98 -5.23 12.42
C VAL A 324 1.79 -4.58 11.31
N ILE A 325 2.97 -5.14 11.02
CA ILE A 325 3.80 -4.75 9.88
C ILE A 325 3.75 -5.89 8.87
N ASP A 326 3.04 -5.65 7.78
CA ASP A 326 2.87 -6.54 6.64
C ASP A 326 3.24 -5.84 5.32
N ASP A 327 4.19 -4.91 5.33
CA ASP A 327 4.69 -4.22 4.14
C ASP A 327 6.23 -4.25 4.06
N LEU A 328 6.85 -5.17 4.78
CA LEU A 328 8.27 -5.48 4.61
C LEU A 328 8.55 -5.91 3.18
N TYR A 329 9.53 -5.25 2.55
CA TYR A 329 10.13 -5.74 1.31
C TYR A 329 10.74 -7.13 1.54
N GLY A 330 10.65 -7.99 0.53
CA GLY A 330 11.32 -9.28 0.56
C GLY A 330 12.81 -9.09 0.74
N SER A 331 13.38 -9.75 1.75
CA SER A 331 14.81 -9.70 2.01
C SER A 331 15.44 -11.09 1.92
N ALA A 332 16.77 -11.16 1.98
CA ALA A 332 17.49 -12.43 2.03
C ALA A 332 17.14 -13.22 3.31
N THR A 333 17.41 -14.52 3.31
CA THR A 333 17.36 -15.37 4.52
C THR A 333 18.24 -14.80 5.63
N GLY A 334 17.76 -14.84 6.86
CA GLY A 334 18.46 -14.37 8.06
C GLY A 334 17.55 -13.64 9.02
N ASP A 335 17.85 -13.76 10.31
CA ASP A 335 16.98 -13.31 11.38
C ASP A 335 16.68 -11.81 11.32
N LEU A 336 15.43 -11.47 11.63
CA LEU A 336 14.97 -10.10 11.77
C LEU A 336 15.01 -9.70 13.24
N GLU A 337 15.62 -8.56 13.56
CA GLU A 337 15.60 -7.96 14.89
C GLU A 337 14.59 -6.82 14.87
N VAL A 338 13.55 -6.90 15.70
CA VAL A 338 12.54 -5.86 15.84
C VAL A 338 12.79 -5.12 17.15
N THR A 339 12.87 -3.80 17.06
CA THR A 339 12.96 -2.90 18.22
C THR A 339 11.75 -1.98 18.22
N VAL A 340 11.00 -1.98 19.31
CA VAL A 340 9.90 -1.04 19.57
C VAL A 340 10.41 -0.01 20.57
N THR A 341 10.60 1.23 20.13
CA THR A 341 11.03 2.35 20.97
C THR A 341 9.80 3.17 21.33
N GLU A 342 9.43 3.16 22.61
CA GLU A 342 8.28 3.88 23.16
C GLU A 342 8.60 5.39 23.33
N ALA A 343 7.57 6.22 23.55
CA ALA A 343 7.72 7.66 23.74
C ALA A 343 8.52 8.05 24.99
N ASP A 344 8.58 7.17 26.00
CA ASP A 344 9.39 7.33 27.22
C ASP A 344 10.86 6.93 27.01
N GLY A 345 11.24 6.49 25.80
CA GLY A 345 12.57 6.00 25.45
C GLY A 345 12.83 4.54 25.83
N SER A 346 11.86 3.84 26.44
CA SER A 346 11.99 2.41 26.70
C SER A 346 11.99 1.61 25.40
N GLU A 347 12.86 0.59 25.31
CA GLU A 347 12.99 -0.26 24.14
C GLU A 347 12.59 -1.69 24.46
N THR A 348 11.78 -2.28 23.58
CA THR A 348 11.50 -3.73 23.59
C THR A 348 12.09 -4.36 22.34
N ARG A 349 12.89 -5.42 22.51
CA ARG A 349 13.59 -6.10 21.40
C ARG A 349 13.19 -7.56 21.31
N PHE A 350 12.93 -8.04 20.10
CA PHE A 350 12.62 -9.44 19.84
C PHE A 350 13.12 -9.86 18.44
N GLY A 351 13.53 -11.12 18.33
CA GLY A 351 14.05 -11.70 17.09
C GLY A 351 13.04 -12.62 16.40
N TYR A 352 12.92 -12.53 15.08
CA TYR A 352 12.20 -13.49 14.25
C TYR A 352 13.18 -14.31 13.42
N PRO A 353 13.24 -15.63 13.60
CA PRO A 353 13.98 -16.48 12.69
C PRO A 353 13.29 -16.43 11.31
N PHE A 354 14.04 -16.13 10.26
CA PHE A 354 13.48 -15.93 8.93
C PHE A 354 14.20 -16.73 7.85
N THR A 355 13.45 -17.62 7.20
CA THR A 355 13.88 -18.45 6.07
C THR A 355 12.83 -18.41 4.96
N ILE A 356 13.28 -18.36 3.71
CA ILE A 356 12.41 -18.34 2.53
C ILE A 356 12.62 -19.60 1.70
N LEU A 357 11.53 -20.24 1.29
CA LEU A 357 11.52 -21.21 0.20
C LEU A 357 10.84 -20.60 -1.04
N PRO A 358 11.23 -20.97 -2.28
CA PRO A 358 10.65 -20.39 -3.50
C PRO A 358 9.12 -20.51 -3.62
N VAL A 359 8.52 -21.49 -2.93
CA VAL A 359 7.08 -21.75 -2.93
C VAL A 359 6.32 -20.95 -1.87
N PHE A 360 7.00 -20.20 -1.00
CA PHE A 360 6.34 -19.42 0.04
C PHE A 360 5.59 -18.24 -0.53
N VAL A 361 4.34 -18.13 -0.11
CA VAL A 361 3.46 -16.99 -0.38
C VAL A 361 3.29 -16.20 0.90
N ARG A 362 3.14 -14.89 0.74
CA ARG A 362 2.88 -13.98 1.87
C ARG A 362 1.55 -14.33 2.52
N THR A 363 1.41 -14.05 3.81
CA THR A 363 0.16 -14.26 4.55
C THR A 363 -1.02 -13.60 3.81
N GLY A 364 -2.08 -14.37 3.54
CA GLY A 364 -3.25 -13.91 2.78
C GLY A 364 -3.08 -13.86 1.25
N GLY A 365 -1.87 -14.13 0.74
CA GLY A 365 -1.60 -14.25 -0.69
C GLY A 365 -1.97 -15.63 -1.24
N LEU A 366 -2.49 -15.66 -2.46
CA LEU A 366 -2.81 -16.89 -3.19
C LEU A 366 -2.08 -16.88 -4.53
N ARG A 367 -1.21 -17.87 -4.75
CA ARG A 367 -0.64 -18.17 -6.07
C ARG A 367 -1.37 -19.37 -6.65
N TYR A 368 -1.88 -19.23 -7.86
CA TYR A 368 -2.65 -20.27 -8.53
C TYR A 368 -2.31 -20.33 -10.01
N SER A 369 -2.44 -21.51 -10.61
CA SER A 369 -2.28 -21.70 -12.04
C SER A 369 -3.10 -22.90 -12.50
N ALA A 370 -4.07 -22.67 -13.38
CA ALA A 370 -4.85 -23.70 -14.03
C ALA A 370 -4.62 -23.66 -15.54
N ALA A 371 -4.32 -24.81 -16.15
CA ALA A 371 -4.10 -24.93 -17.58
C ALA A 371 -4.94 -26.07 -18.16
N PHE A 372 -5.62 -25.80 -19.27
CA PHE A 372 -6.49 -26.74 -19.97
C PHE A 372 -6.14 -26.71 -21.45
N GLY A 373 -5.75 -27.85 -22.03
CA GLY A 373 -5.36 -27.88 -23.43
C GLY A 373 -4.82 -29.23 -23.88
N ALA A 374 -4.44 -29.28 -25.16
CA ALA A 374 -3.74 -30.41 -25.72
C ALA A 374 -2.25 -30.30 -25.44
N TYR A 375 -1.65 -31.38 -24.94
CA TYR A 375 -0.21 -31.47 -24.77
C TYR A 375 0.49 -31.35 -26.13
N ARG A 376 1.56 -30.55 -26.19
CA ARG A 376 2.34 -30.34 -27.40
C ARG A 376 3.73 -30.92 -27.18
N ARG A 377 4.06 -32.02 -27.85
CA ARG A 377 5.44 -32.50 -27.92
C ARG A 377 6.24 -31.54 -28.79
N THR A 378 7.31 -30.99 -28.25
CA THR A 378 8.33 -30.26 -29.02
C THR A 378 9.14 -31.28 -29.82
N VAL A 379 8.54 -31.88 -30.84
CA VAL A 379 9.26 -32.74 -31.78
C VAL A 379 9.93 -31.81 -32.78
N THR A 380 11.25 -31.70 -32.70
CA THR A 380 12.10 -31.19 -33.77
C THR A 380 12.04 -32.16 -34.95
N ALA A 381 10.91 -32.20 -35.66
CA ALA A 381 10.78 -32.93 -36.91
C ALA A 381 10.33 -31.97 -38.02
N PRO A 382 10.97 -32.01 -39.20
CA PRO A 382 10.49 -31.26 -40.35
C PRO A 382 9.04 -31.66 -40.63
N TYR A 383 8.21 -30.65 -40.85
CA TYR A 383 6.75 -30.74 -40.94
C TYR A 383 6.29 -31.79 -41.96
N SER A 384 5.99 -33.00 -41.49
CA SER A 384 5.14 -33.98 -42.18
C SER A 384 4.74 -35.11 -41.22
N ALA A 385 3.76 -34.87 -40.37
CA ALA A 385 2.81 -35.90 -39.91
C ALA A 385 1.68 -35.25 -39.10
N LYS A 386 0.44 -35.45 -39.53
CA LYS A 386 -0.74 -35.29 -38.67
C LYS A 386 -0.55 -36.20 -37.45
N GLN A 387 -0.63 -35.66 -36.23
CA GLN A 387 -0.72 -36.48 -35.02
C GLN A 387 -1.96 -36.11 -34.20
N HIS A 388 -2.69 -37.16 -33.82
CA HIS A 388 -3.91 -37.12 -33.03
C HIS A 388 -3.64 -36.61 -31.61
N GLY A 389 -4.48 -35.70 -31.14
CA GLY A 389 -4.41 -35.12 -29.81
C GLY A 389 -4.68 -36.17 -28.73
N GLN A 390 -3.70 -36.38 -27.85
CA GLN A 390 -3.96 -36.98 -26.54
C GLN A 390 -4.31 -35.86 -25.57
N GLN A 391 -5.54 -35.91 -25.06
CA GLN A 391 -5.98 -35.06 -23.95
C GLN A 391 -5.45 -35.69 -22.66
N VAL A 392 -4.54 -35.01 -21.99
CA VAL A 392 -4.12 -35.35 -20.63
C VAL A 392 -4.71 -34.31 -19.70
N CYS A 393 -5.83 -34.63 -19.08
CA CYS A 393 -6.36 -33.84 -17.97
C CYS A 393 -5.57 -34.20 -16.71
N ARG A 394 -4.72 -33.28 -16.23
CA ARG A 394 -4.04 -33.40 -14.94
C ARG A 394 -4.60 -32.30 -14.03
N TRP A 395 -5.34 -32.72 -13.01
CA TRP A 395 -5.86 -31.85 -11.96
C TRP A 395 -4.86 -31.80 -10.82
N ILE A 396 -4.47 -30.60 -10.40
CA ILE A 396 -3.72 -30.36 -9.16
C ILE A 396 -4.27 -29.09 -8.52
#